data_AF-A0A5C6AQT9-F1
#
_entry.id   AF-A0A5C6AQT9-F1
#
_cell.length_a   1.000
_cell.length_b   1.000
_cell.length_c   1.000
_cell.angle_alpha   90.00
_cell.angle_beta   90.00
_cell.angle_gamma   90.00
#
_symmetry.space_group_name_H-M   'P 1'
#
loop_
_entity.id
_entity.type
_entity.pdbx_description
1 polymer ?
#
loop_
_entity_poly.entity_id
_entity_poly.type
_entity_poly.pdbx_seq_one_letter_code
_entity_poly.pdbx_strand_id
1 'polypeptide(L)'
;MNDPTPPPPAAAGPPAAANGSPSPPAESLAEGRRRRITEARRQLDRYLELGAIDPALTLHRQMTAVGEGWRLDPPRLQPIVDYLRAEKRYTEATPLLVDLVEQLQQRVNNLRLTLAQVAVKKVDQPQLAIDTLAALDHRLLTTDQRDIAIEMQGRARRRQVEGDLGPQSEIR
;
A
#
# COMPACT_ATOMS: atom_id res chain seq x y z
N MET A 1 47.27 65.86 -41.69
CA MET A 1 47.27 64.58 -40.96
C MET A 1 46.01 64.54 -40.10
N ASN A 2 45.22 63.48 -40.30
CA ASN A 2 44.11 62.96 -39.48
C ASN A 2 42.79 63.75 -39.38
N ASP A 3 41.87 63.44 -40.30
CA ASP A 3 40.48 63.06 -39.99
C ASP A 3 40.48 61.54 -39.62
N PRO A 4 39.42 60.90 -39.06
CA PRO A 4 38.07 61.38 -38.73
C PRO A 4 37.43 60.80 -37.43
N THR A 5 36.16 61.18 -37.21
CA THR A 5 35.01 60.34 -36.75
C THR A 5 34.55 60.46 -35.29
N PRO A 6 33.26 60.79 -35.04
CA PRO A 6 32.61 60.67 -33.74
C PRO A 6 32.19 59.22 -33.44
N PRO A 7 32.15 58.78 -32.16
CA PRO A 7 31.60 57.47 -31.79
C PRO A 7 30.05 57.46 -31.82
N PRO A 8 29.44 56.29 -32.11
CA PRO A 8 28.00 56.09 -32.31
C PRO A 8 27.18 55.98 -31.00
N PRO A 9 25.85 56.11 -31.05
CA PRO A 9 24.95 55.81 -29.94
C PRO A 9 24.57 54.32 -29.94
N ALA A 10 24.89 53.58 -28.88
CA ALA A 10 24.34 52.24 -28.67
C ALA A 10 24.39 51.85 -27.18
N ALA A 11 23.23 51.71 -26.55
CA ALA A 11 22.55 50.42 -26.49
C ALA A 11 21.40 50.53 -25.48
N ALA A 12 20.17 50.53 -26.00
CA ALA A 12 19.01 50.16 -25.20
C ALA A 12 19.25 48.75 -24.65
N GLY A 13 19.27 48.62 -23.33
CA GLY A 13 19.32 47.32 -22.67
C GLY A 13 18.13 46.46 -23.12
N PRO A 14 18.33 45.17 -23.42
CA PRO A 14 17.24 44.29 -23.83
C PRO A 14 16.20 44.17 -22.70
N PRO A 15 14.91 44.12 -23.02
CA PRO A 15 13.89 43.84 -22.01
C PRO A 15 14.15 42.46 -21.43
N ALA A 16 14.24 42.41 -20.10
CA ALA A 16 14.24 41.18 -19.34
C ALA A 16 13.07 40.30 -19.84
N ALA A 17 13.41 39.24 -20.56
CA ALA A 17 12.47 38.20 -20.92
C ALA A 17 11.98 37.59 -19.61
N ALA A 18 10.79 38.00 -19.18
CA ALA A 18 10.01 37.34 -18.17
C ALA A 18 9.66 35.94 -18.70
N ASN A 19 10.57 34.99 -18.49
CA ASN A 19 10.28 33.55 -18.59
C ASN A 19 9.41 33.16 -17.40
N GLY A 20 8.17 33.66 -17.39
CA GLY A 20 7.09 33.05 -16.65
C GLY A 20 6.73 31.77 -17.38
N SER A 21 7.43 30.68 -17.08
CA SER A 21 6.97 29.35 -17.46
C SER A 21 5.52 29.22 -16.97
N PRO A 22 4.52 29.09 -17.85
CA PRO A 22 3.17 28.86 -17.39
C PRO A 22 3.18 27.52 -16.66
N SER A 23 2.94 27.55 -15.35
CA SER A 23 2.62 26.31 -14.63
C SER A 23 1.48 25.63 -15.38
N PRO A 24 1.61 24.35 -15.75
CA PRO A 24 0.56 23.67 -16.48
C PRO A 24 -0.74 23.76 -15.66
N PRO A 25 -1.89 24.03 -16.29
CA PRO A 25 -3.15 24.13 -15.59
C PRO A 25 -3.40 22.83 -14.80
N ALA A 26 -3.89 22.95 -13.56
CA ALA A 26 -4.07 21.83 -12.64
C ALA A 26 -4.92 20.69 -13.24
N GLU A 27 -5.81 21.02 -14.18
CA GLU A 27 -6.63 20.09 -14.96
C GLU A 27 -5.79 19.16 -15.85
N SER A 28 -4.72 19.66 -16.48
CA SER A 28 -3.81 18.86 -17.32
C SER A 28 -3.03 17.82 -16.49
N LEU A 29 -2.62 18.20 -15.28
CA LEU A 29 -1.95 17.28 -14.35
C LEU A 29 -2.93 16.21 -13.82
N ALA A 30 -4.17 16.58 -13.51
CA ALA A 30 -5.19 15.65 -13.05
C ALA A 30 -5.57 14.62 -14.13
N GLU A 31 -5.70 15.06 -15.38
CA GLU A 31 -5.94 14.16 -16.52
C GLU A 31 -4.76 13.22 -16.77
N GLY A 32 -3.53 13.74 -16.73
CA GLY A 32 -2.32 12.93 -16.85
C GLY A 32 -2.25 11.83 -15.79
N ARG A 33 -2.54 12.17 -14.52
CA ARG A 33 -2.62 11.20 -13.42
C ARG A 33 -3.70 10.14 -13.68
N ARG A 34 -4.90 10.54 -14.08
CA ARG A 34 -6.01 9.61 -14.35
C ARG A 34 -5.67 8.63 -15.47
N ARG A 35 -4.97 9.09 -16.53
CA ARG A 35 -4.50 8.22 -17.62
C ARG A 35 -3.49 7.19 -17.11
N ARG A 36 -2.48 7.62 -16.34
CA ARG A 36 -1.47 6.72 -15.75
C ARG A 36 -2.10 5.64 -14.87
N ILE A 37 -3.04 6.01 -13.98
CA ILE A 37 -3.75 5.05 -13.14
C ILE A 37 -4.55 4.05 -13.99
N THR A 38 -5.21 4.53 -15.04
CA THR A 38 -6.00 3.68 -15.94
C THR A 38 -5.11 2.68 -16.69
N GLU A 39 -3.98 3.13 -17.21
CA GLU A 39 -2.99 2.28 -17.89
C GLU A 39 -2.38 1.26 -16.94
N ALA A 40 -2.01 1.67 -15.73
CA ALA A 40 -1.48 0.77 -14.70
C ALA A 40 -2.51 -0.29 -14.30
N ARG A 41 -3.80 0.05 -14.17
CA ARG A 41 -4.88 -0.94 -13.92
C ARG A 41 -4.98 -1.95 -15.06
N ARG A 42 -4.97 -1.51 -16.32
CA ARG A 42 -4.98 -2.41 -17.48
C ARG A 42 -3.75 -3.32 -17.52
N GLN A 43 -2.57 -2.79 -17.18
CA GLN A 43 -1.35 -3.57 -17.10
C GLN A 43 -1.43 -4.63 -16.00
N LEU A 44 -1.94 -4.25 -14.83
CA LEU A 44 -2.16 -5.18 -13.73
C LEU A 44 -3.11 -6.31 -14.13
N ASP A 45 -4.24 -5.97 -14.75
CA ASP A 45 -5.24 -6.95 -15.20
C ASP A 45 -4.60 -7.99 -16.14
N ARG A 46 -3.78 -7.53 -17.10
CA ARG A 46 -3.01 -8.43 -17.98
C ARG A 46 -2.06 -9.34 -17.21
N TYR A 47 -1.36 -8.84 -16.19
CA TYR A 47 -0.49 -9.69 -15.38
C TYR A 47 -1.27 -10.75 -14.60
N LEU A 48 -2.42 -10.38 -14.04
CA LEU A 48 -3.28 -11.31 -13.31
C LEU A 48 -3.85 -12.40 -14.24
N GLU A 49 -4.30 -12.02 -15.44
CA GLU A 49 -4.79 -12.96 -16.47
C GLU A 49 -3.72 -13.98 -16.90
N LEU A 50 -2.46 -13.54 -16.99
CA LEU A 50 -1.32 -14.40 -17.34
C LEU A 50 -0.75 -15.19 -16.14
N GLY A 51 -1.28 -15.01 -14.94
CA GLY A 51 -0.74 -15.61 -13.72
C GLY A 51 0.63 -15.04 -13.29
N ALA A 52 1.04 -13.92 -13.88
CA ALA A 52 2.31 -13.24 -13.60
C ALA A 52 2.18 -12.37 -12.32
N ILE A 53 2.02 -13.02 -11.16
CA ILE A 53 1.72 -12.34 -9.90
C ILE A 53 2.89 -11.48 -9.38
N ASP A 54 4.14 -11.91 -9.55
CA ASP A 54 5.31 -11.12 -9.12
C ASP A 54 5.45 -9.78 -9.86
N PRO A 55 5.30 -9.73 -11.20
CA PRO A 55 5.18 -8.46 -11.92
C PRO A 55 3.98 -7.61 -11.46
N ALA A 56 2.83 -8.23 -11.20
CA ALA A 56 1.65 -7.52 -10.69
C ALA A 56 1.93 -6.87 -9.33
N LEU A 57 2.59 -7.58 -8.42
CA LEU A 57 3.02 -7.08 -7.11
C LEU A 57 4.01 -5.92 -7.23
N THR A 58 4.97 -6.05 -8.14
CA THR A 58 5.97 -5.00 -8.39
C THR A 58 5.29 -3.73 -8.88
N LEU A 59 4.38 -3.84 -9.84
CA LEU A 59 3.59 -2.72 -10.34
C LEU A 59 2.73 -2.11 -9.23
N HIS A 60 2.07 -2.93 -8.43
CA HIS A 60 1.25 -2.46 -7.31
C HIS A 60 2.09 -1.64 -6.32
N ARG A 61 3.29 -2.10 -5.93
CA ARG A 61 4.20 -1.36 -5.03
C ARG A 61 4.63 -0.03 -5.60
N GLN A 62 5.01 -0.01 -6.88
CA GLN A 62 5.42 1.22 -7.56
C GLN A 62 4.29 2.25 -7.54
N MET A 63 3.07 1.82 -7.87
CA MET A 63 1.92 2.72 -7.88
C MET A 63 1.49 3.18 -6.48
N THR A 64 1.60 2.31 -5.46
CA THR A 64 1.36 2.69 -4.06
C THR A 64 2.40 3.70 -3.57
N ALA A 65 3.68 3.51 -3.89
CA ALA A 65 4.76 4.42 -3.50
C ALA A 65 4.62 5.82 -4.10
N VAL A 66 3.99 5.93 -5.28
CA VAL A 66 3.69 7.21 -5.92
C VAL A 66 2.55 7.96 -5.19
N GLY A 67 1.71 7.29 -4.40
CA GLY A 67 0.73 7.92 -3.51
C GLY A 67 -0.48 8.57 -4.20
N GLU A 68 -0.66 8.37 -5.51
CA GLU A 68 -1.67 9.06 -6.33
C GLU A 68 -3.09 8.44 -6.27
N GLY A 69 -3.53 7.99 -5.08
CA GLY A 69 -4.87 7.40 -4.93
C GLY A 69 -5.01 6.01 -5.57
N TRP A 70 -3.89 5.33 -5.81
CA TRP A 70 -3.87 3.94 -6.24
C TRP A 70 -4.40 3.02 -5.13
N ARG A 71 -5.50 2.33 -5.40
CA ARG A 71 -6.04 1.26 -4.56
C ARG A 71 -6.59 0.16 -5.44
N LEU A 72 -6.31 -1.09 -5.09
CA LEU A 72 -6.86 -2.26 -5.78
C LEU A 72 -8.21 -2.60 -5.21
N ASP A 73 -9.15 -2.90 -6.10
CA ASP A 73 -10.47 -3.41 -5.72
C ASP A 73 -10.37 -4.89 -5.31
N PRO A 74 -11.32 -5.41 -4.51
CA PRO A 74 -11.23 -6.77 -3.97
C PRO A 74 -11.02 -7.88 -5.02
N PRO A 75 -11.64 -7.85 -6.21
CA PRO A 75 -11.43 -8.87 -7.24
C PRO A 75 -9.99 -8.97 -7.75
N ARG A 76 -9.22 -7.88 -7.69
CA ARG A 76 -7.80 -7.84 -8.11
C ARG A 76 -6.87 -8.20 -6.97
N LEU A 77 -7.27 -7.87 -5.75
CA LEU A 77 -6.47 -8.06 -4.55
C LEU A 77 -6.49 -9.54 -4.09
N GLN A 78 -7.65 -10.20 -4.18
CA GLN A 78 -7.83 -11.61 -3.79
C GLN A 78 -6.82 -12.58 -4.44
N PRO A 79 -6.63 -12.63 -5.78
CA PRO A 79 -5.71 -13.58 -6.40
C PRO A 79 -4.25 -13.34 -5.98
N ILE A 80 -3.87 -12.09 -5.74
CA ILE A 80 -2.53 -11.73 -5.26
C ILE A 80 -2.32 -12.25 -3.83
N VAL A 81 -3.30 -12.03 -2.95
CA VAL A 81 -3.28 -12.54 -1.58
C VAL A 81 -3.19 -14.07 -1.56
N ASP A 82 -3.99 -14.75 -2.37
CA ASP A 82 -4.02 -16.21 -2.40
C ASP A 82 -2.69 -16.79 -2.90
N TYR A 83 -2.10 -16.19 -3.94
CA TYR A 83 -0.77 -16.55 -4.41
C TYR A 83 0.30 -16.38 -3.32
N LEU A 84 0.36 -15.21 -2.68
CA LEU A 84 1.34 -14.95 -1.62
C LEU A 84 1.20 -15.90 -0.43
N ARG A 85 -0.04 -16.27 -0.08
CA ARG A 85 -0.30 -17.26 0.97
C ARG A 85 0.15 -18.65 0.57
N ALA A 86 -0.09 -19.07 -0.67
CA ALA A 86 0.37 -20.35 -1.20
C ALA A 86 1.91 -20.44 -1.17
N GLU A 87 2.58 -19.35 -1.57
CA GLU A 87 4.04 -19.21 -1.51
C GLU A 87 4.60 -18.93 -0.10
N LYS A 88 3.75 -18.93 0.93
CA LYS A 88 4.12 -18.67 2.34
C LYS A 88 4.80 -17.31 2.57
N ARG A 89 4.60 -16.34 1.66
CA ARG A 89 5.11 -14.96 1.75
C ARG A 89 4.21 -14.11 2.63
N TYR A 90 4.04 -14.53 3.89
CA TYR A 90 3.05 -13.97 4.81
C TYR A 90 3.28 -12.50 5.16
N THR A 91 4.54 -12.06 5.24
CA THR A 91 4.89 -10.66 5.50
C THR A 91 4.36 -9.74 4.41
N GLU A 92 4.38 -10.20 3.15
CA GLU A 92 3.86 -9.46 2.01
C GLU A 92 2.34 -9.59 1.87
N ALA A 93 1.79 -10.75 2.22
CA ALA A 93 0.35 -11.00 2.17
C ALA A 93 -0.43 -10.20 3.22
N THR A 94 0.16 -9.97 4.40
CA THR A 94 -0.51 -9.36 5.56
C THR A 94 -1.08 -7.97 5.27
N PRO A 95 -0.32 -6.98 4.75
CA PRO A 95 -0.90 -5.67 4.43
C PRO A 95 -2.02 -5.75 3.37
N LEU A 96 -1.89 -6.65 2.39
CA LEU A 96 -2.93 -6.84 1.37
C LEU A 96 -4.20 -7.51 1.93
N LEU A 97 -4.05 -8.40 2.93
CA LEU A 97 -5.16 -8.98 3.67
C LEU A 97 -5.90 -7.93 4.51
N VAL A 98 -5.17 -6.99 5.13
CA VAL A 98 -5.77 -5.87 5.87
C VAL A 98 -6.62 -5.03 4.91
N ASP A 99 -6.05 -4.59 3.78
CA ASP A 99 -6.77 -3.81 2.76
C ASP A 99 -8.03 -4.52 2.28
N LEU A 100 -7.95 -5.84 2.06
CA LEU A 100 -9.07 -6.65 1.61
C LEU A 100 -10.20 -6.72 2.66
N VAL A 101 -9.85 -6.90 3.93
CA VAL A 101 -10.80 -6.92 5.06
C VAL A 101 -11.49 -5.57 5.21
N GLU A 102 -10.75 -4.46 5.08
CA GLU A 102 -11.30 -3.11 5.17
C GLU A 102 -12.29 -2.79 4.05
N GLN A 103 -12.05 -3.30 2.83
CA GLN A 103 -12.91 -3.05 1.67
C GLN A 103 -14.21 -3.87 1.67
N LEU A 104 -14.18 -5.11 2.19
CA LEU A 104 -15.31 -6.04 2.09
C LEU A 104 -16.28 -6.03 3.29
N GLN A 105 -15.96 -5.31 4.36
CA GLN A 105 -16.74 -4.96 5.58
C GLN A 105 -17.76 -5.97 6.14
N GLN A 106 -18.80 -6.37 5.40
CA GLN A 106 -19.98 -7.07 5.93
C GLN A 106 -19.94 -8.61 5.86
N ARG A 107 -18.95 -9.25 5.20
CA ARG A 107 -18.90 -10.72 5.05
C ARG A 107 -17.50 -11.33 5.19
N VAL A 108 -16.70 -10.78 6.10
CA VAL A 108 -15.26 -11.09 6.18
C VAL A 108 -14.81 -11.75 7.47
N ASN A 109 -15.71 -12.32 8.29
CA ASN A 109 -15.30 -13.03 9.51
C ASN A 109 -14.25 -14.11 9.24
N ASN A 110 -14.39 -14.85 8.13
CA ASN A 110 -13.41 -15.86 7.75
C ASN A 110 -12.05 -15.24 7.32
N LEU A 111 -12.07 -14.10 6.63
CA LEU A 111 -10.85 -13.37 6.27
C LEU A 111 -10.19 -12.73 7.50
N ARG A 112 -10.96 -12.17 8.44
CA ARG A 112 -10.48 -11.64 9.72
C ARG A 112 -9.84 -12.74 10.58
N LEU A 113 -10.46 -13.91 10.65
CA LEU A 113 -9.86 -15.07 11.32
C LEU A 113 -8.56 -15.51 10.62
N THR A 114 -8.55 -15.53 9.29
CA THR A 114 -7.34 -15.85 8.52
C THR A 114 -6.23 -14.85 8.78
N LEU A 115 -6.53 -13.55 8.76
CA LEU A 115 -5.58 -12.48 9.05
C LEU A 115 -5.05 -12.60 10.48
N ALA A 116 -5.92 -12.81 11.48
CA ALA A 116 -5.49 -13.01 12.86
C ALA A 116 -4.57 -14.23 13.03
N GLN A 117 -4.89 -15.35 12.37
CA GLN A 117 -4.04 -16.53 12.37
C GLN A 117 -2.67 -16.27 11.73
N VAL A 118 -2.63 -15.57 10.60
CA VAL A 118 -1.37 -15.20 9.93
C VAL A 118 -0.55 -14.25 10.81
N ALA A 119 -1.18 -13.23 11.38
CA ALA A 119 -0.54 -12.25 12.25
C ALA A 119 0.09 -12.91 13.49
N VAL A 120 -0.62 -13.81 14.18
CA VAL A 120 -0.04 -14.54 15.33
C VAL A 120 0.95 -15.61 14.89
N LYS A 121 0.57 -16.52 13.99
CA LYS A 121 1.35 -17.74 13.74
C LYS A 121 2.54 -17.53 12.82
N LYS A 122 2.54 -16.50 11.97
CA LYS A 122 3.50 -16.36 10.86
C LYS A 122 4.30 -15.07 10.87
N VAL A 123 3.72 -13.94 11.27
CA VAL A 123 4.36 -12.60 11.17
C VAL A 123 4.68 -11.98 12.53
N ASP A 124 4.25 -12.63 13.62
CA ASP A 124 4.46 -12.18 15.00
C ASP A 124 3.97 -10.76 15.28
N GLN A 125 2.77 -10.45 14.78
CA GLN A 125 2.07 -9.18 15.01
C GLN A 125 0.85 -9.41 15.93
N PRO A 126 1.06 -9.60 17.25
CA PRO A 126 -0.02 -9.93 18.16
C PRO A 126 -1.08 -8.82 18.27
N GLN A 127 -0.67 -7.55 18.22
CA GLN A 127 -1.60 -6.42 18.31
C GLN A 127 -2.58 -6.41 17.13
N LEU A 128 -2.08 -6.58 15.90
CA LEU A 128 -2.92 -6.68 14.70
C LEU A 128 -3.96 -7.81 14.82
N ALA A 129 -3.55 -8.95 15.37
CA ALA A 129 -4.48 -10.05 15.60
C ALA A 129 -5.57 -9.69 16.61
N ILE A 130 -5.21 -9.04 17.72
CA ILE A 130 -6.17 -8.60 18.74
C ILE A 130 -7.19 -7.63 18.14
N ASP A 131 -6.73 -6.62 17.42
CA ASP A 131 -7.59 -5.60 16.81
C ASP A 131 -8.51 -6.21 15.75
N THR A 132 -7.98 -7.13 14.94
CA THR A 132 -8.76 -7.85 13.93
C THR A 132 -9.85 -8.72 14.56
N LEU A 133 -9.53 -9.44 15.63
CA LEU A 133 -10.46 -10.32 16.35
C LEU A 133 -11.53 -9.53 17.11
N ALA A 134 -11.19 -8.36 17.66
CA ALA A 134 -12.12 -7.51 18.41
C ALA A 134 -13.30 -7.01 17.55
N ALA A 135 -13.11 -6.94 16.24
CA ALA A 135 -14.12 -6.50 15.29
C ALA A 135 -14.84 -7.67 14.58
N LEU A 136 -14.74 -8.90 15.10
CA LEU A 136 -15.56 -10.04 14.65
C LEU A 136 -16.99 -9.93 15.17
N ASP A 137 -17.97 -10.22 14.32
CA ASP A 137 -19.34 -10.48 14.77
C ASP A 137 -19.47 -11.92 15.26
N HIS A 138 -19.38 -12.13 16.57
CA HIS A 138 -19.46 -13.44 17.20
C HIS A 138 -20.78 -14.18 16.97
N ARG A 139 -21.88 -13.47 16.65
CA ARG A 139 -23.19 -14.08 16.38
C ARG A 139 -23.19 -14.90 15.09
N LEU A 140 -22.35 -14.50 14.14
CA LEU A 140 -22.22 -15.13 12.82
C LEU A 140 -21.11 -16.18 12.76
N LEU A 141 -20.39 -16.42 13.85
CA LEU A 141 -19.33 -17.43 13.90
C LEU A 141 -19.92 -18.82 14.17
N THR A 142 -19.41 -19.82 13.46
CA THR A 142 -19.59 -21.23 13.80
C THR A 142 -18.85 -21.57 15.11
N THR A 143 -19.16 -22.70 15.73
CA THR A 143 -18.47 -23.15 16.96
C THR A 143 -16.96 -23.24 16.75
N ASP A 144 -16.52 -23.93 15.68
CA ASP A 144 -15.10 -24.07 15.35
C ASP A 144 -14.40 -22.71 15.15
N GLN A 145 -15.08 -21.76 14.50
CA GLN A 145 -14.55 -20.42 14.30
C GLN A 145 -14.40 -19.64 15.61
N ARG A 146 -15.30 -19.84 16.57
CA ARG A 146 -15.18 -19.24 17.91
C ARG A 146 -14.00 -19.84 18.67
N ASP A 147 -13.83 -21.16 18.61
CA ASP A 147 -12.72 -21.84 19.28
C ASP A 147 -11.37 -21.35 18.73
N ILE A 148 -11.26 -21.22 17.41
CA ILE A 148 -10.10 -20.62 16.74
C ILE A 148 -9.89 -19.17 17.21
N ALA A 149 -10.95 -18.36 17.28
CA ALA A 149 -10.85 -16.96 17.72
C ALA A 149 -10.31 -16.86 19.15
N ILE A 150 -10.86 -17.66 20.06
CA ILE A 150 -10.44 -17.74 21.47
C ILE A 150 -8.98 -18.18 21.57
N GLU A 151 -8.60 -19.24 20.85
CA GLU A 151 -7.22 -19.73 20.80
C GLU A 151 -6.26 -18.63 20.33
N MET A 152 -6.60 -17.94 19.23
CA MET A 152 -5.76 -16.90 18.66
C MET A 152 -5.66 -15.69 19.58
N GLN A 153 -6.76 -15.28 20.22
CA GLN A 153 -6.75 -14.18 21.18
C GLN A 153 -5.87 -14.50 22.39
N GLY A 154 -5.97 -15.72 22.94
CA GLY A 154 -5.14 -16.17 24.04
C GLY A 154 -3.65 -16.19 23.68
N ARG A 155 -3.30 -16.67 22.48
CA ARG A 155 -1.92 -16.67 21.98
C ARG A 155 -1.39 -15.25 21.77
N ALA A 156 -2.16 -14.37 21.12
CA ALA A 156 -1.76 -13.00 20.84
C ALA A 156 -1.47 -12.23 22.14
N ARG A 157 -2.33 -12.35 23.16
CA ARG A 157 -2.13 -11.70 24.46
C ARG A 157 -0.87 -12.20 25.18
N ARG A 158 -0.60 -13.51 25.17
CA ARG A 158 0.63 -14.06 25.77
C ARG A 158 1.88 -13.49 25.10
N ARG A 159 1.91 -13.47 23.77
CA ARG A 159 3.04 -12.88 23.01
C ARG A 159 3.20 -11.39 23.23
N GLN A 160 2.11 -10.65 23.40
CA GLN A 160 2.18 -9.23 23.72
C GLN A 160 2.85 -9.00 25.08
N VAL A 161 2.49 -9.79 26.10
CA VAL A 161 3.12 -9.72 27.43
C VAL A 161 4.58 -10.16 27.38
N GLU A 162 4.90 -11.24 26.66
CA GLU A 162 6.29 -11.72 26.50
C GLU A 162 7.17 -10.71 25.74
N GLY A 163 6.63 -10.04 24.72
CA GLY A 163 7.33 -9.00 23.96
C GLY A 163 7.53 -7.70 24.75
N ASP A 164 6.59 -7.35 25.64
CA ASP A 164 6.71 -6.19 26.55
C ASP A 164 7.74 -6.45 27.68
N LEU A 165 8.03 -7.72 27.98
CA LEU A 165 9.02 -8.15 28.97
C LEU A 165 10.43 -8.42 28.38
N GLY A 166 10.71 -8.00 27.14
CA GLY A 166 12.01 -8.19 26.48
C GLY A 166 13.22 -7.60 27.24
N PRO A 167 14.43 -8.14 27.01
CA PRO A 167 15.26 -8.79 28.00
C PRO A 167 15.77 -7.83 29.10
N GLN A 168 15.22 -7.92 30.32
CA GLN A 168 15.87 -7.35 31.52
C GLN A 168 16.94 -8.28 32.13
N SER A 169 17.40 -9.28 31.39
CA SER A 169 18.37 -10.29 31.87
C SER A 169 19.78 -10.08 31.31
N GLU A 170 20.31 -8.87 31.44
CA GLU A 170 21.77 -8.62 31.49
C GLU A 170 22.04 -7.58 32.58
N ILE A 171 21.75 -7.94 33.83
CA ILE A 171 22.36 -7.25 34.97
C ILE A 171 23.65 -8.01 35.30
N ARG A 172 24.74 -7.25 35.17
CA ARG A 172 26.15 -7.59 35.41
C ARG A 172 26.42 -8.32 36.72
#